data_AF-A0A151ESC4-F1
#
_entry.id   AF-A0A151ESC4-F1
#
_cell.length_a   1.000
_cell.length_b   1.000
_cell.length_c   1.000
_cell.angle_alpha   90.00
_cell.angle_beta   90.00
_cell.angle_gamma   90.00
#
_symmetry.space_group_name_H-M   'P 1'
#
loop_
_entity.id
_entity.type
_entity.pdbx_description
1 polymer ?
#
loop_
_entity_poly.entity_id
_entity_poly.type
_entity_poly.pdbx_seq_one_letter_code
_entity_poly.pdbx_strand_id
1 'polypeptide(L)'
;MIEWLNIIAGLILCVGLLEAIPAMGKHLAKLAKWLGSFDTIIGIILIIYVFWQGYWDSLFGIVAIFAGLIMIVGILPAIPAVGKHLAKLAKWLGGFQTIIGLIVLIVGILGVLNIL
;
A
#
# COMPACT_ATOMS: atom_id res chain seq x y z
N MET A 1 -13.23 9.01 8.10
CA MET A 1 -13.15 8.52 6.69
C MET A 1 -11.77 8.00 6.33
N ILE A 2 -10.69 8.50 6.95
CA ILE A 2 -9.31 8.06 6.73
C ILE A 2 -9.09 6.59 7.12
N GLU A 3 -9.84 6.08 8.10
CA GLU A 3 -9.76 4.72 8.64
C GLU A 3 -10.14 3.70 7.58
N TRP A 4 -11.22 3.97 6.82
CA TRP A 4 -11.65 3.15 5.69
C TRP A 4 -10.62 3.13 4.56
N LEU A 5 -10.00 4.27 4.26
CA LEU A 5 -8.91 4.36 3.29
C LEU A 5 -7.70 3.53 3.73
N ASN A 6 -7.38 3.53 5.02
CA ASN A 6 -6.31 2.69 5.57
C ASN A 6 -6.65 1.20 5.47
N ILE A 7 -7.89 0.79 5.75
CA ILE A 7 -8.30 -0.61 5.54
C ILE A 7 -8.11 -1.00 4.06
N ILE A 8 -8.59 -0.17 3.14
CA ILE A 8 -8.50 -0.44 1.69
C ILE A 8 -7.03 -0.49 1.25
N ALA A 9 -6.20 0.47 1.66
CA ALA A 9 -4.77 0.49 1.36
C ALA A 9 -4.05 -0.72 1.93
N GLY A 10 -4.34 -1.09 3.18
CA GLY A 10 -3.78 -2.26 3.85
C GLY A 10 -4.16 -3.56 3.13
N LEU A 11 -5.42 -3.70 2.70
CA LEU A 11 -5.87 -4.85 1.90
C LEU A 11 -5.14 -4.92 0.56
N ILE A 12 -5.01 -3.81 -0.17
CA ILE A 12 -4.35 -3.79 -1.48
C ILE A 12 -2.85 -4.09 -1.35
N LEU A 13 -2.17 -3.53 -0.34
CA LEU A 13 -0.79 -3.85 -0.02
C LEU A 13 -0.62 -5.36 0.25
N CYS A 14 -1.58 -5.99 0.94
CA CYS A 14 -1.60 -7.44 1.15
C CYS A 14 -1.91 -8.23 -0.14
N VAL A 15 -2.66 -7.68 -1.09
CA VAL A 15 -2.91 -8.33 -2.39
C VAL A 15 -1.65 -8.35 -3.25
N GLY A 16 -0.81 -7.31 -3.19
CA GLY A 16 0.52 -7.33 -3.82
C GLY A 16 1.39 -8.48 -3.31
N LEU A 17 1.21 -8.91 -2.05
CA LEU A 17 1.86 -10.11 -1.52
C LEU A 17 1.24 -11.40 -2.03
N LEU A 18 -0.09 -11.45 -2.19
CA LEU A 18 -0.72 -12.63 -2.79
C LEU A 18 0.00 -12.95 -4.11
N GLU A 19 0.20 -11.98 -5.01
CA GLU A 19 0.92 -12.21 -6.28
C GLU A 19 2.30 -12.87 -6.14
N ALA A 20 2.99 -12.66 -5.01
CA ALA A 20 4.30 -13.23 -4.72
C ALA A 20 4.24 -14.68 -4.22
N ILE A 21 3.06 -15.22 -3.87
CA ILE A 21 2.90 -16.61 -3.40
C ILE A 21 2.78 -17.55 -4.61
N PRO A 22 3.80 -18.40 -4.89
CA PRO A 22 3.79 -19.31 -6.05
C PRO A 22 2.73 -20.43 -5.97
N ALA A 23 2.13 -20.64 -4.79
CA ALA A 23 1.07 -21.63 -4.56
C ALA A 23 -0.34 -21.12 -4.91
N MET A 24 -0.48 -19.89 -5.41
CA MET A 24 -1.79 -19.31 -5.69
C MET A 24 -2.39 -19.83 -7.00
N GLY A 25 -3.67 -20.20 -6.98
CA GLY A 25 -4.38 -20.64 -8.18
C GLY A 25 -4.44 -19.56 -9.27
N LYS A 26 -4.45 -19.96 -10.55
CA LYS A 26 -4.44 -19.06 -11.72
C LYS A 26 -5.49 -17.93 -11.67
N HIS A 27 -6.67 -18.22 -11.14
CA HIS A 27 -7.75 -17.23 -11.02
C HIS A 27 -7.42 -16.15 -9.98
N LEU A 28 -6.93 -16.56 -8.81
CA LEU A 28 -6.57 -15.62 -7.75
C LEU A 28 -5.35 -14.77 -8.14
N ALA A 29 -4.36 -15.36 -8.83
CA ALA A 29 -3.21 -14.61 -9.34
C ALA A 29 -3.62 -13.52 -10.35
N LYS A 30 -4.62 -13.81 -11.20
CA LYS A 30 -5.17 -12.83 -12.15
C LYS A 30 -5.94 -11.71 -11.46
N LEU A 31 -6.73 -12.03 -10.43
CA LEU A 31 -7.42 -11.04 -9.62
C LEU A 31 -6.44 -10.17 -8.84
N ALA A 32 -5.40 -10.77 -8.26
CA ALA A 32 -4.37 -10.05 -7.53
C ALA A 32 -3.64 -9.06 -8.46
N LYS A 33 -3.20 -9.51 -9.64
CA LYS A 33 -2.61 -8.64 -10.67
C LYS A 33 -3.50 -7.49 -11.12
N TRP A 34 -4.79 -7.75 -11.25
CA TRP A 34 -5.77 -6.72 -11.58
C TRP A 34 -5.94 -5.71 -10.45
N LEU A 35 -6.04 -6.17 -9.20
CA LEU A 35 -6.10 -5.31 -8.01
C LEU A 35 -4.82 -4.50 -7.81
N GLY A 36 -3.65 -5.11 -7.98
CA GLY A 36 -2.34 -4.47 -7.90
C GLY A 36 -2.13 -3.38 -8.96
N SER A 37 -2.86 -3.44 -10.08
CA SER A 37 -2.82 -2.37 -11.09
C SER A 37 -3.37 -1.04 -10.57
N PHE A 38 -4.23 -1.07 -9.55
CA PHE A 38 -4.77 0.13 -8.90
C PHE A 38 -3.91 0.63 -7.74
N ASP A 39 -2.89 -0.13 -7.33
CA ASP A 39 -2.08 0.13 -6.14
C ASP A 39 -1.48 1.54 -6.17
N THR A 40 -0.79 1.89 -7.25
CA THR A 40 -0.19 3.22 -7.42
C THR A 40 -1.22 4.36 -7.43
N ILE A 41 -2.37 4.15 -8.09
CA ILE A 41 -3.43 5.17 -8.16
C ILE A 41 -3.99 5.44 -6.76
N ILE A 42 -4.25 4.38 -6.01
CA ILE A 42 -4.80 4.46 -4.66
C ILE A 42 -3.78 5.08 -3.70
N GLY A 43 -2.50 4.74 -3.83
CA GLY A 43 -1.43 5.37 -3.06
C GLY A 43 -1.33 6.88 -3.29
N ILE A 44 -1.45 7.34 -4.54
CA ILE A 44 -1.47 8.77 -4.87
C ILE A 44 -2.69 9.46 -4.26
N ILE A 45 -3.89 8.87 -4.42
CA ILE A 45 -5.13 9.40 -3.84
C ILE A 45 -5.01 9.50 -2.31
N LEU A 46 -4.42 8.48 -1.66
CA LEU A 46 -4.23 8.46 -0.22
C LEU A 46 -3.38 9.64 0.24
N ILE A 47 -2.23 9.86 -0.40
CA ILE A 47 -1.33 10.97 -0.07
C ILE A 47 -2.07 12.30 -0.26
N ILE A 48 -2.72 12.52 -1.40
CA ILE A 48 -3.46 13.76 -1.66
C ILE A 48 -4.54 13.97 -0.60
N TYR A 49 -5.27 12.91 -0.22
CA TYR A 49 -6.36 13.00 0.75
C TYR A 49 -5.86 13.33 2.17
N VAL A 50 -4.78 12.68 2.63
CA VAL A 50 -4.15 13.02 3.92
C VAL A 50 -3.70 14.48 3.90
N PHE A 51 -3.08 14.90 2.80
CA PHE A 51 -2.58 16.25 2.63
C PHE A 51 -3.72 17.29 2.68
N TRP A 52 -4.81 17.03 1.97
CA TRP A 52 -5.99 17.88 1.90
C TRP A 52 -6.74 18.02 3.24
N GLN A 53 -6.89 16.92 3.98
CA GLN A 53 -7.66 16.89 5.22
C GLN A 53 -6.86 17.34 6.45
N GLY A 54 -5.56 17.59 6.31
CA GLY A 54 -4.71 18.01 7.43
C GLY A 54 -4.39 16.90 8.44
N TYR A 55 -4.55 15.63 8.07
CA TYR A 55 -4.29 14.47 8.96
C TYR A 55 -2.80 14.15 9.18
N TRP A 56 -1.87 15.07 8.89
CA TRP A 56 -0.45 14.76 8.74
C TRP A 56 0.20 14.46 10.09
N ASP A 57 -0.35 15.05 11.16
CA ASP A 57 0.08 14.82 12.55
C ASP A 57 -0.69 13.68 13.24
N SER A 58 -1.67 13.09 12.56
CA SER A 58 -2.44 11.96 13.11
C SER A 58 -1.74 10.64 12.82
N LEU A 59 -1.79 9.70 13.77
CA LEU A 59 -1.27 8.34 13.56
C LEU A 59 -1.85 7.70 12.29
N PHE A 60 -3.14 7.89 12.04
CA PHE A 60 -3.82 7.38 10.84
C PHE A 60 -3.27 7.99 9.54
N GLY A 61 -3.00 9.30 9.52
CA GLY A 61 -2.45 9.97 8.35
C GLY A 61 -0.98 9.66 8.12
N ILE A 62 -0.18 9.49 9.16
CA ILE A 62 1.22 9.04 9.05
C ILE A 62 1.26 7.65 8.41
N VAL A 63 0.47 6.72 8.94
CA VAL A 63 0.36 5.34 8.43
C VAL A 63 -0.15 5.33 6.98
N ALA A 64 -1.13 6.19 6.66
CA ALA A 64 -1.64 6.39 5.31
C ALA A 64 -0.55 6.89 4.33
N ILE A 65 0.25 7.88 4.74
CA ILE A 65 1.36 8.40 3.92
C ILE A 65 2.38 7.30 3.64
N PHE A 66 2.77 6.51 4.67
CA PHE A 66 3.68 5.38 4.48
C PHE A 66 3.11 4.34 3.53
N ALA A 67 1.82 3.98 3.69
CA ALA A 67 1.12 3.10 2.77
C ALA A 67 1.21 3.63 1.33
N GLY A 68 0.79 4.87 1.10
CA GLY A 68 0.79 5.47 -0.25
C GLY A 68 2.17 5.55 -0.88
N LEU A 69 3.20 5.88 -0.10
CA LEU A 69 4.59 5.90 -0.59
C LEU A 69 5.05 4.51 -1.04
N ILE A 70 4.71 3.45 -0.30
CA ILE A 70 5.10 2.08 -0.66
C ILE A 70 4.38 1.61 -1.91
N MET A 71 3.10 1.94 -2.07
CA MET A 71 2.31 1.62 -3.27
C MET A 71 2.90 2.29 -4.52
N ILE A 72 3.45 3.50 -4.38
CA ILE A 72 4.18 4.20 -5.46
C ILE A 72 5.54 3.54 -5.70
N VAL A 73 6.24 3.13 -4.64
CA VAL A 73 7.52 2.43 -4.76
C VAL A 73 7.36 1.08 -5.46
N GLY A 74 6.20 0.41 -5.34
CA GLY A 74 5.88 -0.83 -6.02
C GLY A 74 5.99 -0.76 -7.54
N ILE A 75 5.71 0.40 -8.16
CA ILE A 75 5.80 0.59 -9.62
C ILE A 75 7.18 1.04 -10.10
N LEU A 76 8.08 1.49 -9.20
CA LEU A 76 9.42 1.97 -9.56
C LEU A 76 10.25 0.94 -10.37
N PRO A 77 10.24 -0.37 -10.07
CA PRO A 77 10.98 -1.35 -10.87
C PRO A 77 10.45 -1.52 -12.30
N ALA A 78 9.19 -1.15 -12.56
CA ALA A 78 8.57 -1.24 -13.88
C ALA A 78 8.90 -0.04 -14.79
N ILE A 79 9.45 1.04 -14.24
CA ILE A 79 9.80 2.25 -15.00
C ILE A 79 11.24 2.08 -15.53
N PRO A 80 11.45 1.92 -16.85
CA PRO A 80 12.77 1.65 -17.44
C PRO A 80 13.81 2.77 -17.23
N ALA A 81 13.37 3.97 -16.81
CA ALA A 81 14.22 5.12 -16.49
C ALA A 81 14.66 5.18 -15.02
N VAL A 82 14.15 4.30 -14.14
CA VAL A 82 14.50 4.29 -12.72
C VAL A 82 15.88 3.68 -12.54
N GLY A 83 16.86 4.50 -12.16
CA GLY A 83 18.24 4.09 -11.99
C GLY A 83 18.42 2.91 -11.01
N LYS A 84 19.53 2.16 -11.14
CA LYS A 84 19.83 0.95 -10.36
C LYS A 84 19.68 1.13 -8.84
N HIS A 85 20.01 2.30 -8.31
CA HIS A 85 19.88 2.60 -6.87
C HIS A 85 18.41 2.64 -6.41
N LEU A 86 17.54 3.31 -7.17
CA LEU A 86 16.11 3.38 -6.87
C LEU A 86 15.44 2.01 -7.04
N ALA A 87 15.82 1.24 -8.06
CA ALA A 87 15.31 -0.12 -8.22
C ALA A 87 15.69 -1.04 -7.04
N LYS A 88 16.90 -0.88 -6.49
CA LYS A 88 17.36 -1.65 -5.31
C LYS A 88 16.61 -1.22 -4.05
N LEU A 89 16.40 0.07 -3.85
CA LEU A 89 15.58 0.59 -2.75
C LEU A 89 14.13 0.11 -2.86
N ALA A 90 13.55 0.11 -4.07
CA ALA A 90 12.20 -0.36 -4.29
C ALA A 90 12.05 -1.86 -3.98
N LYS A 91 13.03 -2.67 -4.39
CA LYS A 91 13.04 -4.10 -4.06
C LYS A 91 13.20 -4.36 -2.55
N TRP A 92 13.96 -3.52 -1.86
CA TRP A 92 14.12 -3.59 -0.41
C TRP A 92 12.84 -3.16 0.32
N LEU A 93 12.24 -2.04 -0.07
CA LEU A 93 10.97 -1.54 0.47
C LEU A 93 9.80 -2.49 0.18
N GLY A 94 9.78 -3.12 -1.00
CA GLY A 94 8.84 -4.19 -1.34
C GLY A 94 8.91 -5.38 -0.39
N GLY A 95 10.09 -5.67 0.19
CA GLY A 95 10.22 -6.68 1.25
C GLY A 95 9.52 -6.32 2.56
N PHE A 96 9.36 -5.02 2.86
CA PHE A 96 8.62 -4.53 4.03
C PHE A 96 7.14 -4.27 3.75
N GLN A 97 6.73 -4.29 2.47
CA GLN A 97 5.37 -4.01 2.04
C GLN A 97 4.33 -4.84 2.80
N THR A 98 4.63 -6.10 3.07
CA THR A 98 3.78 -7.02 3.85
C THR A 98 3.52 -6.53 5.26
N ILE A 99 4.61 -6.20 5.96
CA ILE A 99 4.56 -5.82 7.37
C ILE A 99 3.79 -4.50 7.47
N ILE A 100 4.05 -3.59 6.54
CA ILE A 100 3.42 -2.27 6.53
C ILE A 100 1.95 -2.39 6.13
N GLY A 101 1.61 -3.20 5.11
CA GLY A 101 0.22 -3.50 4.75
C GLY A 101 -0.58 -4.08 5.91
N LEU A 102 0.01 -4.99 6.69
CA LEU A 102 -0.63 -5.56 7.87
C LEU A 102 -0.83 -4.52 8.98
N ILE A 103 0.19 -3.69 9.27
CA ILE A 103 0.08 -2.61 10.26
C ILE A 103 -1.00 -1.61 9.85
N VAL A 104 -1.00 -1.18 8.59
CA VAL A 104 -1.98 -0.24 8.01
C VAL A 104 -3.40 -0.81 8.13
N LEU A 105 -3.57 -2.11 7.84
CA LEU A 105 -4.84 -2.81 7.99
C LEU A 105 -5.32 -2.85 9.44
N ILE A 106 -4.45 -3.25 10.38
CA ILE A 106 -4.79 -3.33 11.81
C ILE A 106 -5.16 -1.93 12.33
N VAL A 107 -4.37 -0.92 12.02
CA VAL A 107 -4.63 0.48 12.42
C VAL A 107 -5.96 0.94 11.83
N GLY A 108 -6.23 0.66 10.56
CA GLY A 108 -7.50 0.99 9.92
C GLY A 108 -8.71 0.33 10.62
N ILE A 109 -8.61 -0.96 10.94
CA ILE A 109 -9.68 -1.70 11.66
C ILE A 109 -9.89 -1.12 13.06
N LEU A 110 -8.82 -0.85 13.81
CA LEU A 110 -8.91 -0.27 15.15
C LEU A 110 -9.55 1.13 15.14
N GLY A 111 -9.24 1.94 14.13
CA GLY A 111 -9.87 3.25 13.93
C GLY A 111 -11.36 3.14 13.59
N VAL A 112 -11.76 2.20 12.73
CA VAL A 112 -13.18 1.96 12.43
C VAL A 112 -13.95 1.46 13.65
N LEU A 113 -13.32 0.64 14.49
CA LEU A 113 -13.90 0.16 15.75
C LEU A 113 -13.89 1.23 16.86
N ASN A 114 -13.35 2.43 16.60
CA ASN A 114 -13.25 3.54 17.55
C ASN A 114 -12.48 3.15 18.83
N ILE A 115 -11.54 2.21 18.71
CA ILE A 115 -10.64 1.77 19.78
C ILE A 115 -9.41 2.68 19.84
N LEU A 116 -9.12 3.38 18.74
CA LEU A 116 -7.98 4.25 18.50
C LEU A 116 -8.46 5.51 17.75
#